data_AF-A0A816HLJ4-F1
#
_entry.id   AF-A0A816HLJ4-F1
#
_cell.length_a   1.000
_cell.length_b   1.000
_cell.length_c   1.000
_cell.angle_alpha   90.00
_cell.angle_beta   90.00
_cell.angle_gamma   90.00
#
_symmetry.space_group_name_H-M   'P 1'
#
loop_
_entity.id
_entity.type
_entity.pdbx_description
1 polymer ?
#
loop_
_entity_poly.entity_id
_entity_poly.type
_entity_poly.pdbx_seq_one_letter_code
_entity_poly.pdbx_strand_id
1 'polypeptide(L)'
;MVKSQTFYWIVIILVLMNTVVLASEYYLQPEWLTETQEYANRIFVVLFSFEMLLKMYSLGITGYFVSNFNRFDCFVVIASIVEFVLIFKDLMPPLGISVLRCVRLLRVFKVTRYWTALRNLVASLLNSMKSIASLLLLLFLFIVIFALLGMQMFGGKFDEIFTVEEKPRNNFDSFWGALITVFQILTGEDWNEVLYTGIRALGGLGLAGTVVCVYFIVLFICGNYILLNVFLA
;
A
#
# COMPACT_ATOMS: atom_id res chain seq x y z
N MET A 1 -8.50 29.99 -20.83
CA MET A 1 -7.29 29.77 -20.00
C MET A 1 -7.09 28.31 -19.60
N VAL A 2 -8.07 27.59 -19.03
CA VAL A 2 -7.90 26.19 -18.57
C VAL A 2 -7.61 25.19 -19.70
N LYS A 3 -8.07 25.46 -20.94
CA LYS A 3 -7.76 24.64 -22.13
C LYS A 3 -6.42 25.00 -22.81
N SER A 4 -5.69 25.99 -22.29
CA SER A 4 -4.43 26.43 -22.90
C SER A 4 -3.32 25.41 -22.62
N GLN A 5 -2.50 25.13 -23.64
CA GLN A 5 -1.31 24.30 -23.52
C GLN A 5 -0.35 24.83 -22.45
N THR A 6 -0.30 26.14 -22.25
CA THR A 6 0.53 26.78 -21.21
C THR A 6 0.07 26.39 -19.81
N PHE A 7 -1.25 26.37 -19.57
CA PHE A 7 -1.81 25.99 -18.26
C PHE A 7 -1.49 24.53 -17.94
N TYR A 8 -1.59 23.65 -18.95
CA TYR A 8 -1.21 22.25 -18.83
C TYR A 8 0.25 22.06 -18.40
N TRP A 9 1.20 22.73 -19.06
CA TRP A 9 2.63 22.64 -18.71
C TRP A 9 2.94 23.22 -17.34
N ILE A 10 2.33 24.35 -16.98
CA ILE A 10 2.50 24.96 -15.65
C ILE A 10 2.11 23.98 -14.56
N VAL A 11 0.95 23.32 -14.68
CA VAL A 11 0.50 22.39 -13.65
C VAL A 11 1.45 21.19 -13.53
N ILE A 12 1.93 20.65 -14.64
CA ILE A 12 2.89 19.54 -14.60
C ILE A 12 4.16 19.96 -13.87
N ILE A 13 4.71 21.13 -14.20
CA ILE A 13 5.90 21.66 -13.54
C ILE A 13 5.66 21.83 -12.04
N LEU A 14 4.50 22.33 -11.63
CA LEU A 14 4.14 22.46 -10.21
C LEU A 14 4.07 21.10 -9.50
N VAL A 15 3.49 20.07 -10.13
CA VAL A 15 3.44 18.72 -9.54
C VAL A 15 4.84 18.11 -9.46
N LEU A 16 5.69 18.30 -10.47
CA LEU A 16 7.07 17.83 -10.45
C LEU A 16 7.91 18.53 -9.37
N MET A 17 7.80 19.86 -9.27
CA MET A 17 8.47 20.61 -8.20
C MET A 17 7.99 20.17 -6.81
N ASN A 18 6.68 19.94 -6.64
CA ASN A 18 6.16 19.39 -5.38
C ASN A 18 6.76 18.01 -5.11
N THR A 19 6.83 17.14 -6.11
CA THR A 19 7.42 15.79 -5.98
C THR A 19 8.89 15.85 -5.57
N VAL A 20 9.68 16.77 -6.14
CA VAL A 20 11.09 16.97 -5.76
C VAL A 20 11.23 17.43 -4.31
N VAL A 21 10.36 18.33 -3.85
CA VAL A 21 10.35 18.77 -2.44
C VAL A 21 10.03 17.58 -1.52
N LEU A 22 9.03 16.76 -1.84
CA LEU A 22 8.74 15.53 -1.07
C LEU A 22 9.92 14.54 -1.10
N ALA A 23 10.59 14.37 -2.23
CA ALA A 23 11.71 13.45 -2.39
C ALA A 23 12.99 13.89 -1.65
N SER A 24 13.08 15.18 -1.28
CA SER A 24 14.22 15.73 -0.54
C SER A 24 14.16 15.51 0.97
N GLU A 25 13.07 14.96 1.50
CA GLU A 25 12.92 14.67 2.93
C GLU A 25 13.76 13.44 3.33
N TYR A 26 14.63 13.56 4.34
CA TYR A 26 15.44 12.45 4.85
C TYR A 26 15.63 12.48 6.37
N TYR A 27 16.00 11.32 6.93
CA TYR A 27 16.22 11.17 8.37
C TYR A 27 17.40 12.02 8.86
N LEU A 28 17.20 12.79 9.93
CA LEU A 28 18.19 13.74 10.49
C LEU A 28 18.61 14.85 9.52
N GLN A 29 17.66 15.37 8.73
CA GLN A 29 17.89 16.53 7.89
C GLN A 29 18.09 17.84 8.69
N PRO A 30 18.84 18.81 8.16
CA PRO A 30 19.08 20.08 8.83
C PRO A 30 17.82 20.95 8.90
N GLU A 31 17.72 21.79 9.94
CA GLU A 31 16.53 22.61 10.24
C GLU A 31 16.13 23.52 9.07
N TRP A 32 17.10 24.13 8.37
CA TRP A 32 16.82 25.00 7.22
C TRP A 32 16.08 24.27 6.10
N LEU A 33 16.35 22.97 5.90
CA LEU A 33 15.71 22.18 4.87
C LEU A 33 14.26 21.88 5.27
N THR A 34 14.05 21.52 6.54
CA THR A 34 12.70 21.33 7.10
C THR A 34 11.86 22.59 6.95
N GLU A 35 12.38 23.76 7.33
CA GLU A 35 11.68 25.04 7.16
C GLU A 35 11.34 25.31 5.69
N THR A 36 12.33 25.14 4.79
CA THR A 36 12.14 25.36 3.35
C THR A 36 11.05 24.44 2.78
N GLN A 37 11.05 23.16 3.16
CA GLN A 37 10.04 22.19 2.75
C GLN A 37 8.65 22.57 3.28
N GLU A 38 8.53 23.04 4.51
CA GLU A 38 7.26 23.50 5.08
C GLU A 38 6.69 24.72 4.34
N TYR A 39 7.53 25.72 4.07
CA TYR A 39 7.14 26.89 3.28
C TYR A 39 6.73 26.51 1.85
N ALA A 40 7.52 25.68 1.18
CA ALA A 40 7.21 25.21 -0.18
C ALA A 40 5.89 24.42 -0.20
N ASN A 41 5.67 23.51 0.75
CA ASN A 41 4.44 22.74 0.87
C ASN A 41 3.22 23.65 1.05
N ARG A 42 3.33 24.70 1.86
CA ARG A 42 2.26 25.70 2.04
C ARG A 42 1.92 26.40 0.72
N ILE A 43 2.92 26.81 -0.05
CA ILE A 43 2.73 27.43 -1.36
C ILE A 43 2.03 26.47 -2.33
N PHE A 44 2.46 25.21 -2.40
CA PHE A 44 1.83 24.22 -3.28
C PHE A 44 0.36 23.98 -2.96
N VAL A 45 -0.03 23.95 -1.68
CA VAL A 45 -1.45 23.81 -1.30
C VAL A 45 -2.28 24.97 -1.84
N VAL A 46 -1.78 26.21 -1.70
CA VAL A 46 -2.48 27.39 -2.22
C VAL A 46 -2.59 27.34 -3.75
N LEU A 47 -1.50 27.00 -4.45
CA LEU A 47 -1.49 26.90 -5.91
C LEU A 47 -2.43 25.81 -6.44
N PHE A 48 -2.44 24.62 -5.83
CA PHE A 48 -3.34 23.53 -6.22
C PHE A 48 -4.80 23.84 -5.86
N SER A 49 -5.05 24.57 -4.78
CA SER A 49 -6.40 25.05 -4.45
C SER A 49 -6.90 26.02 -5.51
N PHE A 50 -6.05 26.95 -5.95
CA PHE A 50 -6.40 27.88 -7.01
C PHE A 50 -6.63 27.17 -8.36
N GLU A 51 -5.78 26.20 -8.71
CA GLU A 51 -5.96 25.32 -9.88
C GLU A 51 -7.34 24.63 -9.85
N MET A 52 -7.71 24.05 -8.71
CA MET A 52 -9.00 23.38 -8.53
C MET A 52 -10.18 24.35 -8.71
N LEU A 53 -10.12 25.53 -8.08
CA LEU A 53 -11.17 26.55 -8.19
C LEU A 53 -11.34 27.05 -9.64
N LEU A 54 -10.23 27.29 -10.35
CA LEU A 54 -10.27 27.67 -11.76
C LEU A 54 -10.91 26.60 -12.65
N LYS A 55 -10.62 25.32 -12.40
CA LYS A 55 -11.26 24.20 -13.12
C LYS A 55 -12.75 24.13 -12.83
N MET A 56 -13.14 24.29 -11.57
CA MET A 56 -14.54 24.24 -11.14
C MET A 56 -15.34 25.40 -11.74
N TYR A 57 -14.77 26.60 -11.79
CA TYR A 57 -15.37 27.76 -12.44
C TYR A 57 -15.49 27.56 -13.97
N SER A 58 -14.44 27.05 -14.62
CA SER A 58 -14.43 26.88 -16.08
C SER A 58 -15.30 25.74 -16.60
N LEU A 59 -15.47 24.67 -15.83
CA LEU A 59 -16.23 23.47 -16.24
C LEU A 59 -17.67 23.44 -15.69
N GLY A 60 -17.96 24.32 -14.71
CA GLY A 60 -19.13 24.21 -13.86
C GLY A 60 -18.98 23.11 -12.80
N ILE A 61 -19.69 23.26 -11.68
CA ILE A 61 -19.61 22.30 -10.55
C ILE A 61 -20.02 20.90 -11.01
N THR A 62 -21.15 20.78 -11.69
CA THR A 62 -21.66 19.49 -12.19
C THR A 62 -20.70 18.86 -13.19
N GLY A 63 -20.18 19.63 -14.15
CA GLY A 63 -19.22 19.16 -15.14
C GLY A 63 -17.88 18.73 -14.53
N TYR A 64 -17.42 19.42 -13.48
CA TYR A 64 -16.19 19.06 -12.77
C TYR A 64 -16.28 17.66 -12.15
N PHE A 65 -17.38 17.35 -11.48
CA PHE A 65 -17.60 16.08 -10.79
C PHE A 65 -17.94 14.90 -11.72
N VAL A 66 -18.06 15.07 -13.04
CA VAL A 66 -18.23 13.91 -13.95
C VAL A 66 -16.92 13.13 -14.12
N SER A 67 -15.77 13.82 -14.11
CA SER A 67 -14.48 13.18 -14.36
C SER A 67 -13.86 12.57 -13.09
N ASN A 68 -13.52 11.27 -13.12
CA ASN A 68 -12.84 10.59 -12.01
C ASN A 68 -11.52 11.26 -11.60
N PHE A 69 -10.74 11.77 -12.57
CA PHE A 69 -9.49 12.47 -12.28
C PHE A 69 -9.71 13.83 -11.58
N ASN A 70 -10.80 14.54 -11.89
CA ASN A 70 -11.16 15.77 -11.17
C ASN A 70 -11.65 15.46 -9.75
N ARG A 71 -12.37 14.34 -9.54
CA ARG A 71 -12.77 13.89 -8.20
C ARG A 71 -11.55 13.57 -7.34
N PHE A 72 -10.58 12.84 -7.89
CA PHE A 72 -9.32 12.54 -7.22
C PHE A 72 -8.53 13.82 -6.88
N ASP A 73 -8.41 14.74 -7.85
CA ASP A 73 -7.77 16.04 -7.65
C ASP A 73 -8.43 16.84 -6.50
N CYS A 74 -9.77 16.87 -6.47
CA CYS A 74 -10.55 17.49 -5.41
C CYS A 74 -10.25 16.88 -4.04
N PHE A 75 -10.25 15.54 -3.95
CA PHE A 75 -9.94 14.83 -2.72
C PHE A 75 -8.53 15.18 -2.20
N VAL A 76 -7.52 15.18 -3.07
CA VAL A 76 -6.15 15.51 -2.71
C VAL A 76 -6.02 16.96 -2.22
N VAL A 77 -6.69 17.91 -2.87
CA VAL A 77 -6.68 19.33 -2.47
C VAL A 77 -7.41 19.53 -1.14
N ILE A 78 -8.59 18.94 -0.95
CA ILE A 78 -9.35 19.03 0.30
C ILE A 78 -8.54 18.44 1.47
N ALA A 79 -7.97 17.24 1.30
CA ALA A 79 -7.17 16.62 2.36
C ALA A 79 -5.95 17.48 2.73
N SER A 80 -5.36 18.15 1.73
CA SER A 80 -4.24 19.09 1.95
C SER A 80 -4.66 20.35 2.72
N ILE A 81 -5.87 20.88 2.46
CA ILE A 81 -6.43 22.02 3.21
C ILE A 81 -6.75 21.59 4.64
N VAL A 82 -7.37 20.42 4.82
CA VAL A 82 -7.70 19.85 6.13
C VAL A 82 -6.44 19.67 6.96
N GLU A 83 -5.38 19.10 6.39
CA GLU A 83 -4.08 19.00 7.04
C GLU A 83 -3.53 20.38 7.45
N PHE A 84 -3.54 21.36 6.54
CA PHE A 84 -3.07 22.72 6.84
C PHE A 84 -3.84 23.35 8.00
N VAL A 85 -5.17 23.23 8.03
CA VAL A 85 -6.02 23.77 9.10
C VAL A 85 -5.73 23.08 10.43
N LEU A 86 -5.54 21.75 10.42
CA LEU A 86 -5.31 20.98 11.64
C LEU A 86 -3.94 21.28 12.26
N ILE A 87 -2.91 21.47 11.43
CA ILE A 87 -1.59 21.92 11.87
C ILE A 87 -1.66 23.35 12.40
N PHE A 88 -2.33 24.26 11.69
CA PHE A 88 -2.41 25.67 12.09
C PHE A 88 -3.18 25.88 13.40
N LYS A 89 -4.19 25.05 13.67
CA LYS A 89 -5.02 25.13 14.87
C LYS A 89 -4.51 24.28 16.03
N ASP A 90 -3.43 23.53 15.84
CA ASP A 90 -2.85 22.61 16.83
C ASP A 90 -3.88 21.63 17.43
N LEU A 91 -4.80 21.15 16.57
CA LEU A 91 -5.97 20.35 16.99
C LEU A 91 -5.73 18.84 16.95
N MET A 92 -4.52 18.36 16.64
CA MET A 92 -4.29 16.94 16.35
C MET A 92 -3.10 16.33 17.13
N PRO A 93 -3.27 15.12 17.69
CA PRO A 93 -2.15 14.39 18.29
C PRO A 93 -1.06 14.05 17.25
N PRO A 94 0.21 13.89 17.68
CA PRO A 94 1.36 13.70 16.78
C PRO A 94 1.20 12.55 15.77
N LEU A 95 0.52 11.46 16.16
CA LEU A 95 0.29 10.29 15.32
C LEU A 95 -0.62 10.59 14.11
N GLY A 96 -1.64 11.43 14.28
CA GLY A 96 -2.55 11.79 13.19
C GLY A 96 -1.86 12.67 12.14
N ILE A 97 -0.93 13.52 12.59
CA ILE A 97 -0.16 14.41 11.72
C ILE A 97 0.71 13.57 10.76
N SER A 98 1.35 12.51 11.24
CA SER A 98 2.17 11.63 10.38
C SER A 98 1.35 10.97 9.26
N VAL A 99 0.14 10.49 9.55
CA VAL A 99 -0.73 9.88 8.53
C VAL A 99 -1.20 10.92 7.50
N LEU A 100 -1.58 12.12 7.95
CA LEU A 100 -1.98 13.19 7.03
C LEU A 100 -0.83 13.66 6.13
N ARG A 101 0.41 13.65 6.63
CA ARG A 101 1.59 13.92 5.79
C ARG A 101 1.73 12.90 4.66
N CYS A 102 1.41 11.62 4.89
CA CYS A 102 1.41 10.60 3.83
C CYS A 102 0.40 10.89 2.72
N VAL A 103 -0.70 11.59 3.00
CA VAL A 103 -1.70 11.97 1.98
C VAL A 103 -1.08 12.90 0.93
N ARG A 104 -0.03 13.66 1.27
CA ARG A 104 0.69 14.51 0.32
C ARG A 104 1.33 13.69 -0.81
N LEU A 105 1.70 12.43 -0.57
CA LEU A 105 2.24 11.52 -1.59
C LEU A 105 1.22 11.27 -2.72
N LEU A 106 -0.09 11.36 -2.43
CA LEU A 106 -1.13 11.24 -3.45
C LEU A 106 -1.06 12.35 -4.50
N ARG A 107 -0.42 13.50 -4.21
CA ARG A 107 -0.25 14.59 -5.18
C ARG A 107 0.61 14.17 -6.38
N VAL A 108 1.57 13.27 -6.17
CA VAL A 108 2.42 12.73 -7.27
C VAL A 108 1.55 12.03 -8.32
N PHE A 109 0.47 11.36 -7.90
CA PHE A 109 -0.48 10.73 -8.82
C PHE A 109 -1.25 11.73 -9.69
N LYS A 110 -1.24 13.04 -9.42
CA LYS A 110 -1.83 14.05 -10.32
C LYS A 110 -1.15 14.03 -11.71
N VAL A 111 0.11 13.62 -11.82
CA VAL A 111 0.81 13.43 -13.11
C VAL A 111 0.09 12.44 -14.02
N THR A 112 -0.55 11.41 -13.45
CA THR A 112 -1.25 10.35 -14.22
C THR A 112 -2.32 10.90 -15.15
N ARG A 113 -2.97 12.01 -14.79
CA ARG A 113 -4.00 12.67 -15.60
C ARG A 113 -3.42 13.27 -16.89
N TYR A 114 -2.22 13.83 -16.78
CA TYR A 114 -1.58 14.59 -17.83
C TYR A 114 -0.82 13.66 -18.78
N TRP A 115 -0.21 12.60 -18.25
CA TRP A 115 0.51 11.64 -19.05
C TRP A 115 -0.44 10.58 -19.67
N THR A 116 -0.81 10.78 -20.93
CA THR A 116 -1.80 9.93 -21.64
C THR A 116 -1.48 8.44 -21.60
N ALA A 117 -0.21 8.05 -21.75
CA ALA A 117 0.23 6.66 -21.65
C ALA A 117 -0.05 6.08 -20.26
N LEU A 118 0.35 6.78 -19.19
CA LEU A 118 0.11 6.36 -17.81
C LEU A 118 -1.38 6.33 -17.47
N ARG A 119 -2.14 7.33 -17.95
CA ARG A 119 -3.60 7.38 -17.81
C ARG A 119 -4.27 6.13 -18.40
N ASN A 120 -3.87 5.77 -19.62
CA ASN A 120 -4.42 4.62 -20.32
C ASN A 120 -4.02 3.31 -19.63
N LEU A 121 -2.78 3.21 -19.13
CA LEU A 121 -2.31 2.07 -18.34
C LEU A 121 -3.15 1.89 -17.07
N VAL A 122 -3.34 2.95 -16.28
CA VAL A 122 -4.18 2.92 -15.06
C VAL A 122 -5.62 2.53 -15.39
N ALA A 123 -6.19 3.09 -16.46
CA ALA A 123 -7.55 2.74 -16.90
C ALA A 123 -7.67 1.26 -17.30
N SER A 124 -6.69 0.73 -18.06
CA SER A 124 -6.63 -0.68 -18.43
C SER A 124 -6.51 -1.59 -17.20
N LEU A 125 -5.62 -1.25 -16.25
CA LEU A 125 -5.47 -2.01 -15.00
C LEU A 125 -6.77 -2.06 -14.19
N LEU A 126 -7.46 -0.92 -14.03
CA LEU A 126 -8.71 -0.85 -13.29
C LEU A 126 -9.83 -1.64 -13.99
N ASN A 127 -9.86 -1.68 -15.32
CA ASN A 127 -10.82 -2.49 -16.07
C ASN A 127 -10.56 -3.99 -15.89
N SER A 128 -9.29 -4.42 -15.88
CA SER A 128 -8.91 -5.81 -15.64
C SER A 128 -9.02 -6.22 -14.17
N MET A 129 -9.05 -5.28 -13.22
CA MET A 129 -9.20 -5.60 -11.79
C MET A 129 -10.48 -6.37 -11.51
N LYS A 130 -11.56 -6.10 -12.26
CA LYS A 130 -12.85 -6.79 -12.06
C LYS A 130 -12.78 -8.27 -12.44
N SER A 131 -11.96 -8.66 -13.42
CA SER A 131 -11.74 -10.08 -13.77
C SER A 131 -10.78 -10.77 -12.82
N ILE A 132 -9.77 -10.06 -12.30
CA ILE A 132 -8.76 -10.60 -11.38
C ILE A 132 -9.32 -10.77 -9.94
N ALA A 133 -10.32 -9.96 -9.55
CA ALA A 133 -10.86 -9.96 -8.20
C ALA A 133 -11.41 -11.32 -7.74
N SER A 134 -12.04 -12.10 -8.63
CA SER A 134 -12.54 -13.44 -8.29
C SER A 134 -11.41 -14.43 -7.97
N LEU A 135 -10.29 -14.35 -8.71
CA LEU A 135 -9.11 -15.18 -8.48
C LEU A 135 -8.36 -14.75 -7.21
N LEU A 136 -8.27 -13.45 -6.93
CA LEU A 136 -7.72 -12.95 -5.67
C LEU A 136 -8.55 -13.38 -4.46
N LEU A 137 -9.87 -13.42 -4.59
CA LEU A 137 -10.75 -13.93 -3.53
C LEU A 137 -10.51 -15.42 -3.28
N LEU A 138 -10.35 -16.21 -4.34
CA LEU A 138 -10.02 -17.64 -4.22
C LEU A 138 -8.66 -17.84 -3.54
N LEU A 139 -7.64 -17.08 -3.95
CA LEU A 139 -6.31 -17.10 -3.33
C LEU A 139 -6.39 -16.71 -1.85
N PHE A 140 -7.14 -15.66 -1.52
CA PHE A 140 -7.32 -15.24 -0.14
C PHE A 140 -8.03 -16.31 0.70
N LEU A 141 -9.07 -16.96 0.17
CA LEU A 141 -9.74 -18.07 0.85
C LEU A 141 -8.78 -19.26 1.06
N PHE A 142 -7.96 -19.58 0.07
CA PHE A 142 -6.92 -20.61 0.18
C PHE A 142 -5.93 -20.28 1.30
N ILE A 143 -5.43 -19.03 1.37
CA ILE A 143 -4.56 -18.55 2.46
C ILE A 143 -5.25 -18.70 3.81
N VAL A 144 -6.53 -18.32 3.93
CA VAL A 144 -7.30 -18.45 5.18
C VAL A 144 -7.41 -19.92 5.62
N ILE A 145 -7.73 -20.84 4.71
CA ILE A 145 -7.83 -22.28 5.03
C ILE A 145 -6.49 -22.80 5.57
N PHE A 146 -5.39 -22.50 4.89
CA PHE A 146 -4.05 -22.95 5.32
C PHE A 146 -3.58 -22.27 6.60
N ALA A 147 -3.95 -21.01 6.84
CA ALA A 147 -3.65 -20.32 8.08
C ALA A 147 -4.39 -20.96 9.25
N LEU A 148 -5.69 -21.24 9.11
CA LEU A 148 -6.48 -21.94 10.14
C LEU A 148 -5.93 -23.35 10.41
N LEU A 149 -5.60 -24.10 9.35
CA LEU A 149 -5.00 -25.43 9.48
C LEU A 149 -3.63 -25.36 10.19
N GLY A 150 -2.80 -24.39 9.80
CA GLY A 150 -1.49 -24.15 10.42
C GLY A 150 -1.60 -23.79 11.89
N MET A 151 -2.59 -22.99 12.30
CA MET A 151 -2.84 -22.72 13.73
C MET A 151 -3.20 -23.99 14.51
N GLN A 152 -4.01 -24.89 13.94
CA GLN A 152 -4.34 -26.16 14.61
C GLN A 152 -3.13 -27.08 14.74
N MET A 153 -2.20 -27.04 13.78
CA MET A 153 -1.01 -27.90 13.78
C MET A 153 0.16 -27.35 14.60
N PHE A 154 0.38 -26.03 14.54
CA PHE A 154 1.61 -25.38 15.03
C PHE A 154 1.37 -24.32 16.12
N GLY A 155 0.12 -23.96 16.42
CA GLY A 155 -0.20 -22.91 17.39
C GLY A 155 0.36 -23.24 18.78
N GLY A 156 1.17 -22.35 19.33
CA GLY A 156 1.85 -22.52 20.62
C GLY A 156 2.96 -23.59 20.64
N LYS A 157 3.19 -24.31 19.54
CA LYS A 157 4.21 -25.36 19.47
C LYS A 157 5.63 -24.82 19.33
N PHE A 158 5.78 -23.60 18.81
CA PHE A 158 7.10 -22.99 18.66
C PHE A 158 7.68 -22.53 20.00
N ASP A 159 6.82 -22.32 21.02
CA ASP A 159 7.23 -22.00 22.40
C ASP A 159 7.95 -23.16 23.09
N GLU A 160 7.81 -24.38 22.58
CA GLU A 160 8.50 -25.56 23.11
C GLU A 160 10.00 -25.56 22.76
N ILE A 161 10.43 -24.74 21.78
CA ILE A 161 11.83 -24.69 21.29
C ILE A 161 12.47 -23.34 21.53
N PHE A 162 11.71 -22.26 21.42
CA PHE A 162 12.24 -20.90 21.51
C PHE A 162 11.85 -20.23 22.81
N THR A 163 12.75 -19.41 23.34
CA THR A 163 12.41 -18.42 24.36
C THR A 163 11.58 -17.29 23.75
N VAL A 164 10.86 -16.53 24.57
CA VAL A 164 10.01 -15.42 24.08
C VAL A 164 10.80 -14.40 23.25
N GLU A 165 12.08 -14.18 23.57
CA GLU A 165 12.96 -13.23 22.88
C GLU A 165 13.49 -13.76 21.54
N GLU A 166 13.63 -15.08 21.40
CA GLU A 166 14.17 -15.73 20.20
C GLU A 166 13.09 -16.25 19.25
N LYS A 167 11.81 -16.15 19.66
CA LYS A 167 10.68 -16.70 18.90
C LYS A 167 10.56 -16.02 17.53
N PRO A 168 10.54 -16.79 16.43
CA PRO A 168 10.39 -16.23 15.10
C PRO A 168 9.01 -15.58 14.92
N ARG A 169 8.97 -14.42 14.24
CA ARG A 169 7.73 -13.66 13.99
C ARG A 169 6.78 -14.38 13.03
N ASN A 170 7.32 -15.20 12.14
CA ASN A 170 6.61 -16.08 11.21
C ASN A 170 6.20 -17.38 11.93
N ASN A 171 5.20 -17.25 12.80
CA ASN A 171 4.60 -18.35 13.55
C ASN A 171 3.08 -18.46 13.31
N PHE A 172 2.43 -19.40 13.99
CA PHE A 172 1.01 -19.73 13.83
C PHE A 172 0.19 -19.57 15.12
N ASP A 173 0.60 -18.70 16.05
CA ASP A 173 -0.13 -18.58 17.33
C ASP A 173 -1.40 -17.72 17.22
N SER A 174 -1.40 -16.76 16.30
CA SER A 174 -2.52 -15.85 16.08
C SER A 174 -2.97 -15.90 14.63
N PHE A 175 -4.25 -15.61 14.41
CA PHE A 175 -4.83 -15.64 13.05
C PHE A 175 -4.10 -14.72 12.08
N TRP A 176 -3.81 -13.47 12.48
CA TRP A 176 -3.08 -12.51 11.63
C TRP A 176 -1.63 -12.92 11.40
N GLY A 177 -0.96 -13.46 12.42
CA GLY A 177 0.39 -14.01 12.27
C GLY A 177 0.40 -15.17 11.27
N ALA A 178 -0.49 -16.14 11.44
CA ALA A 178 -0.63 -17.29 10.55
C ALA A 178 -0.94 -16.89 9.10
N LEU A 179 -1.83 -15.89 8.89
CA LEU A 179 -2.11 -15.36 7.55
C LEU A 179 -0.84 -14.80 6.88
N ILE A 180 -0.04 -14.02 7.60
CA ILE A 180 1.20 -13.43 7.08
C ILE A 180 2.25 -14.53 6.84
N THR A 181 2.38 -15.49 7.75
CA THR A 181 3.29 -16.64 7.60
C THR A 181 2.95 -17.47 6.37
N VAL A 182 1.67 -17.78 6.14
CA VAL A 182 1.23 -18.49 4.94
C VAL A 182 1.50 -17.66 3.68
N PHE A 183 1.23 -16.35 3.71
CA PHE A 183 1.55 -15.46 2.60
C PHE A 183 3.07 -15.45 2.27
N GLN A 184 3.93 -15.37 3.29
CA GLN A 184 5.38 -15.46 3.14
C GLN A 184 5.81 -16.80 2.52
N ILE A 185 5.20 -17.92 2.92
CA ILE A 185 5.49 -19.22 2.32
C ILE A 185 5.11 -19.23 0.83
N LEU A 186 3.99 -18.60 0.46
CA LEU A 186 3.55 -18.49 -0.93
C LEU A 186 4.46 -17.61 -1.79
N THR A 187 5.09 -16.58 -1.22
CA THR A 187 6.11 -15.78 -1.96
C THR A 187 7.42 -16.54 -2.14
N GLY A 188 7.61 -17.65 -1.42
CA GLY A 188 8.83 -18.46 -1.43
C GLY A 188 9.98 -17.83 -0.66
N GLU A 189 9.70 -16.86 0.21
CA GLU A 189 10.70 -16.19 1.04
C GLU A 189 10.86 -16.92 2.37
N ASP A 190 12.05 -17.46 2.65
CA ASP A 190 12.42 -18.14 3.90
C ASP A 190 11.40 -19.20 4.39
N TRP A 191 10.68 -19.83 3.46
CA TRP A 191 9.67 -20.84 3.76
C TRP A 191 10.28 -22.12 4.36
N ASN A 192 11.54 -22.39 4.03
CA ASN A 192 12.32 -23.51 4.53
C ASN A 192 12.59 -23.36 6.04
N GLU A 193 12.85 -22.15 6.55
CA GLU A 193 13.05 -21.90 7.98
C GLU A 193 11.78 -22.20 8.78
N VAL A 194 10.62 -21.80 8.25
CA VAL A 194 9.31 -22.10 8.87
C VAL A 194 9.04 -23.60 8.87
N LEU A 195 9.37 -24.28 7.76
CA LEU A 195 9.28 -25.75 7.66
C LEU A 195 10.17 -26.44 8.69
N TYR A 196 11.46 -26.09 8.76
CA TYR A 196 12.41 -26.69 9.70
C TYR A 196 12.00 -26.45 11.14
N THR A 197 11.51 -25.26 11.44
CA THR A 197 10.95 -24.92 12.75
C THR A 197 9.73 -25.79 13.07
N GLY A 198 8.80 -25.95 12.14
CA GLY A 198 7.62 -26.80 12.31
C GLY A 198 7.98 -28.27 12.55
N ILE A 199 8.97 -28.81 11.83
CA ILE A 199 9.45 -30.19 12.02
C ILE A 199 10.05 -30.35 13.42
N ARG A 200 10.92 -29.41 13.84
CA ARG A 200 11.52 -29.45 15.17
C ARG A 200 10.44 -29.37 16.26
N ALA A 201 9.43 -28.52 16.08
CA ALA A 201 8.38 -28.26 17.08
C ALA A 201 7.50 -29.48 17.35
N LEU A 202 7.44 -30.41 16.40
CA LEU A 202 6.65 -31.64 16.50
C LEU A 202 7.51 -32.88 16.80
N GLY A 203 8.71 -32.68 17.34
CA GLY A 203 9.59 -33.78 17.78
C GLY A 203 10.49 -34.37 16.69
N GLY A 204 10.72 -33.65 15.58
CA GLY A 204 11.69 -34.01 14.55
C GLY A 204 11.14 -34.86 13.41
N LEU A 205 12.03 -35.57 12.70
CA LEU A 205 11.78 -36.30 11.44
C LEU A 205 10.91 -37.58 11.55
N GLY A 206 10.14 -37.74 12.62
CA GLY A 206 9.19 -38.84 12.76
C GLY A 206 7.94 -38.68 11.88
N LEU A 207 6.91 -39.49 12.13
CA LEU A 207 5.62 -39.41 11.41
C LEU A 207 5.03 -38.00 11.42
N ALA A 208 5.13 -37.31 12.57
CA ALA A 208 4.66 -35.93 12.71
C ALA A 208 5.42 -34.97 11.76
N GLY A 209 6.76 -35.05 11.73
CA GLY A 209 7.60 -34.27 10.80
C GLY A 209 7.27 -34.52 9.33
N THR A 210 6.94 -35.75 8.95
CA THR A 210 6.47 -36.05 7.58
C THR A 210 5.14 -35.35 7.26
N VAL A 211 4.20 -35.32 8.20
CA VAL A 211 2.92 -34.59 8.04
C VAL A 211 3.18 -33.08 7.89
N VAL A 212 4.14 -32.53 8.63
CA VAL A 212 4.58 -31.14 8.44
C VAL A 212 5.09 -30.93 7.01
N CYS A 213 6.02 -31.76 6.53
CA CYS A 213 6.53 -31.65 5.16
C CYS A 213 5.41 -31.66 4.12
N VAL A 214 4.42 -32.55 4.27
CA VAL A 214 3.26 -32.61 3.37
C VAL A 214 2.46 -31.31 3.40
N TYR A 215 2.17 -30.74 4.58
CA TYR A 215 1.49 -29.46 4.69
C TYR A 215 2.19 -28.36 3.88
N PHE A 216 3.52 -28.19 4.05
CA PHE A 216 4.29 -27.16 3.35
C PHE A 216 4.40 -27.42 1.85
N ILE A 217 4.60 -28.68 1.42
CA ILE A 217 4.67 -29.04 0.00
C ILE A 217 3.34 -28.74 -0.69
N VAL A 218 2.21 -29.14 -0.10
CA VAL A 218 0.88 -28.87 -0.67
C VAL A 218 0.62 -27.37 -0.71
N LEU A 219 0.91 -26.65 0.38
CA LEU A 219 0.78 -25.20 0.43
C LEU A 219 1.58 -24.52 -0.70
N PHE A 220 2.85 -24.89 -0.85
CA PHE A 220 3.74 -24.28 -1.82
C PHE A 220 3.34 -24.60 -3.26
N ILE A 221 3.07 -25.87 -3.59
CA ILE A 221 2.71 -26.28 -4.96
C ILE A 221 1.33 -25.74 -5.34
N CYS A 222 0.30 -26.01 -4.54
CA CYS A 222 -1.05 -25.59 -4.87
C CYS A 222 -1.20 -24.08 -4.83
N GLY A 223 -0.58 -23.41 -3.85
CA GLY A 223 -0.63 -21.97 -3.73
C GLY A 223 0.08 -21.24 -4.87
N ASN A 224 1.28 -21.70 -5.26
CA ASN A 224 1.97 -21.13 -6.43
C ASN A 224 1.24 -21.42 -7.74
N TYR A 225 0.58 -22.58 -7.87
CA TYR A 225 -0.27 -22.85 -9.02
C TYR A 225 -1.45 -21.86 -9.12
N ILE A 226 -2.12 -21.56 -7.99
CA ILE A 226 -3.17 -20.55 -7.95
C ILE A 226 -2.60 -19.15 -8.29
N LEU A 227 -1.44 -18.78 -7.72
CA LEU A 227 -0.78 -17.50 -8.02
C LEU A 227 -0.43 -17.36 -9.51
N LEU A 228 0.15 -18.39 -10.12
CA LEU A 228 0.46 -18.39 -11.55
C LEU A 228 -0.79 -18.19 -12.41
N ASN A 229 -1.90 -18.85 -12.05
CA ASN A 229 -3.18 -18.64 -12.74
C ASN A 229 -3.74 -17.23 -12.54
N VAL A 230 -3.49 -16.58 -11.39
CA VAL A 230 -3.84 -15.16 -11.17
C VAL A 230 -3.02 -14.24 -12.08
N PHE A 231 -1.72 -14.51 -12.27
CA PHE A 231 -0.85 -13.68 -13.10
C PHE A 231 -1.03 -13.88 -14.61
N LEU A 232 -1.46 -15.07 -15.02
CA LEU A 232 -1.65 -15.42 -16.44
C LEU A 232 -3.04 -15.04 -16.99
N ALA A 233 -4.01 -14.76 -16.12
CA ALA A 233 -5.39 -14.41 -16.47
C ALA A 233 -5.61 -12.88 -16.60
#